data_AF-A0A2W5HK48-F1
#
_entry.id   AF-A0A2W5HK48-F1
#
_cell.length_a   1.000
_cell.length_b   1.000
_cell.length_c   1.000
_cell.angle_alpha   90.00
_cell.angle_beta   90.00
_cell.angle_gamma   90.00
#
_symmetry.space_group_name_H-M   'P 1'
#
loop_
_entity.id
_entity.type
_entity.pdbx_description
1 polymer ?
#
loop_
_entity_poly.entity_id
_entity_poly.type
_entity_poly.pdbx_seq_one_letter_code
_entity_poly.pdbx_strand_id
1 'polypeptide(L)' 'MSAQFFGSITAMITPFKDDEVDYKAFEKFIQWQIEEGSHGLVPSGTTGESPTLTYDETKLIFELCTQTVKS' A
#
# COMPACT_ATOMS: atom_id res chain seq x y z
N MET A 1 18.55 -12.44 12.98
CA MET A 1 18.02 -13.10 11.77
C MET A 1 17.96 -12.05 10.68
N SER A 2 18.63 -12.27 9.53
CA SER A 2 18.35 -11.47 8.34
C SER A 2 17.15 -12.12 7.63
N ALA A 3 15.99 -11.49 7.72
CA ALA A 3 14.88 -11.82 6.81
C ALA A 3 15.26 -11.29 5.43
N GLN A 4 15.34 -12.16 4.43
CA GLN A 4 15.64 -11.77 3.06
C GLN A 4 14.31 -11.63 2.31
N PHE A 5 14.00 -10.41 1.87
CA PHE A 5 12.84 -10.14 1.02
C PHE A 5 13.24 -10.35 -0.45
N PHE A 6 12.48 -11.16 -1.19
CA PHE A 6 12.73 -11.47 -2.60
C PHE A 6 11.42 -11.79 -3.34
N GLY A 7 11.45 -11.68 -4.67
CA GLY A 7 10.28 -11.89 -5.54
C GLY A 7 9.73 -10.56 -6.09
N SER A 8 8.46 -10.57 -6.51
CA SER A 8 7.77 -9.36 -6.99
C SER A 8 7.29 -8.53 -5.80
N ILE A 9 7.88 -7.36 -5.58
CA ILE A 9 7.52 -6.46 -4.48
C ILE A 9 7.04 -5.15 -5.08
N THR A 10 5.73 -4.92 -5.07
CA THR A 10 5.13 -3.80 -5.78
C THR A 10 5.28 -2.49 -5.01
N ALA A 11 5.86 -1.47 -5.65
CA ALA A 11 5.76 -0.08 -5.20
C ALA A 11 4.34 0.42 -5.49
N MET A 12 3.51 0.50 -4.46
CA MET A 12 2.07 0.72 -4.62
C MET A 12 1.76 2.19 -4.89
N ILE A 13 0.80 2.42 -5.78
CA ILE A 13 0.13 3.71 -5.93
C ILE A 13 -0.78 3.97 -4.72
N THR A 14 -1.07 5.25 -4.48
CA THR A 14 -2.12 5.68 -3.54
C THR A 14 -3.31 6.14 -4.37
N PRO A 15 -4.44 5.39 -4.41
CA PRO A 15 -5.63 5.83 -5.12
C PRO A 15 -6.22 7.08 -4.48
N PHE A 16 -6.58 8.05 -5.33
CA PHE A 16 -7.29 9.26 -4.92
C PHE A 16 -8.67 9.34 -5.58
N LYS A 17 -9.60 9.96 -4.88
CA LYS A 17 -10.93 10.31 -5.37
C LYS A 17 -11.31 11.67 -4.81
N ASP A 18 -11.69 12.60 -5.69
CA ASP A 18 -12.09 13.96 -5.32
C ASP A 18 -11.03 14.67 -4.44
N ASP A 19 -9.74 14.53 -4.82
CA ASP A 19 -8.55 15.04 -4.12
C ASP A 19 -8.30 14.47 -2.70
N GLU A 20 -9.05 13.45 -2.28
CA GLU A 20 -8.82 12.71 -1.03
C GLU A 20 -8.37 11.27 -1.29
N VAL A 21 -7.64 10.66 -0.36
CA VAL A 21 -7.22 9.25 -0.46
C VAL A 21 -8.46 8.34 -0.47
N ASP A 22 -8.59 7.50 -1.51
CA ASP A 22 -9.62 6.46 -1.58
C ASP A 22 -9.15 5.18 -0.89
N TYR A 23 -9.35 5.13 0.43
CA TYR A 23 -8.97 3.98 1.25
C TYR A 23 -9.66 2.68 0.84
N LYS A 24 -10.90 2.73 0.34
CA LYS A 24 -11.63 1.53 -0.09
C LYS A 24 -11.06 0.98 -1.39
N ALA A 25 -10.67 1.85 -2.31
CA ALA A 25 -9.96 1.43 -3.52
C ALA A 25 -8.58 0.88 -3.18
N PHE A 26 -7.88 1.49 -2.21
CA PHE A 26 -6.57 1.02 -1.76
C PHE A 26 -6.63 -0.38 -1.14
N GLU A 27 -7.61 -0.65 -0.27
CA GLU A 27 -7.84 -1.98 0.31
C GLU A 27 -8.07 -3.05 -0.78
N LYS A 28 -8.94 -2.77 -1.75
CA LYS A 28 -9.18 -3.66 -2.89
C LYS A 28 -7.92 -3.88 -3.73
N PHE A 29 -7.12 -2.84 -3.91
CA PHE A 29 -5.87 -2.93 -4.66
C PHE A 29 -4.84 -3.81 -3.95
N ILE A 30 -4.75 -3.73 -2.62
CA ILE A 30 -3.92 -4.63 -1.80
C ILE A 30 -4.38 -6.08 -1.97
N GLN A 31 -5.68 -6.36 -1.86
CA GLN A 31 -6.22 -7.70 -2.02
C GLN A 31 -5.90 -8.27 -3.41
N TRP A 32 -6.12 -7.48 -4.46
CA TRP A 32 -5.79 -7.88 -5.83
C TRP A 32 -4.30 -8.19 -6.00
N GLN A 33 -3.39 -7.38 -5.46
CA GLN A 33 -1.95 -7.64 -5.52
C GLN A 33 -1.58 -8.98 -4.87
N ILE A 34 -2.21 -9.31 -3.74
CA ILE A 34 -2.00 -10.58 -3.03
C ILE A 34 -2.53 -11.74 -3.86
N GLU A 35 -3.74 -11.62 -4.42
CA GLU A 35 -4.37 -12.64 -5.27
C GLU A 35 -3.57 -12.96 -6.52
N GLU A 36 -2.95 -11.94 -7.14
CA GLU A 36 -2.08 -12.11 -8.32
C GLU A 36 -0.67 -12.63 -7.99
N GLY A 37 -0.35 -12.86 -6.70
CA GLY A 37 0.90 -13.49 -6.28
C GLY A 37 2.07 -12.52 -6.06
N SER A 38 1.81 -11.24 -5.75
CA SER A 38 2.86 -10.34 -5.26
C SER A 38 3.46 -10.88 -3.95
N HIS A 39 4.79 -10.86 -3.87
CA HIS A 39 5.57 -11.41 -2.77
C HIS A 39 5.79 -10.40 -1.64
N GLY A 40 5.52 -9.12 -1.93
CA GLY A 40 5.55 -8.05 -0.96
C GLY A 40 4.92 -6.77 -1.52
N LEU A 41 4.65 -5.84 -0.62
CA LEU A 41 3.98 -4.58 -0.91
C LEU A 41 4.77 -3.43 -0.27
N VAL A 42 5.00 -2.36 -1.02
CA VAL A 42 5.63 -1.13 -0.52
C VAL A 42 4.63 0.02 -0.67
N PRO A 43 3.82 0.28 0.36
CA PRO A 43 2.92 1.44 0.39
C PRO A 43 3.71 2.75 0.57
N SER A 44 3.13 3.87 0.15
CA SER A 44 3.66 5.22 0.41
C SER A 44 5.13 5.43 -0.03
N GLY A 45 5.53 4.79 -1.14
CA GLY A 45 6.78 5.11 -1.84
C GLY A 45 6.67 6.39 -2.67
N THR A 46 7.68 6.71 -3.49
CA THR A 46 7.57 7.80 -4.47
C THR A 46 6.40 7.60 -5.42
N THR A 47 6.16 6.35 -5.84
CA THR A 47 4.99 5.93 -6.64
C THR A 47 3.67 6.08 -5.89
N GLY A 48 3.71 5.99 -4.55
CA GLY A 48 2.55 6.20 -3.68
C GLY A 48 2.35 7.66 -3.29
N GLU A 49 3.00 8.60 -3.98
CA GLU A 49 2.82 10.04 -3.80
C GLU A 49 3.20 10.56 -2.40
N SER A 50 4.21 9.92 -1.79
CA SER A 50 4.74 10.28 -0.46
C SER A 50 5.04 11.76 -0.21
N PRO A 51 5.48 12.61 -1.18
CA PRO A 51 5.70 14.04 -0.89
C PRO A 51 4.41 14.86 -0.77
N THR A 52 3.25 14.32 -1.18
CA THR A 52 1.95 15.03 -1.18
C THR A 52 1.01 14.59 -0.06
N LEU A 53 1.29 13.43 0.54
CA LEU A 53 0.51 12.90 1.65
C LEU A 53 0.83 13.63 2.95
N THR A 54 -0.20 13.89 3.74
CA THR A 54 -0.06 14.29 5.13
C THR A 54 0.47 13.13 5.98
N TYR A 55 0.95 13.45 7.18
CA TYR A 55 1.40 12.44 8.14
C TYR A 55 0.28 11.47 8.52
N ASP A 56 -0.94 11.96 8.71
CA ASP A 56 -2.09 11.16 9.10
C ASP A 56 -2.54 10.22 7.97
N GLU A 57 -2.58 10.71 6.71
CA GLU A 57 -2.86 9.86 5.55
C GLU A 57 -1.83 8.75 5.40
N THR A 58 -0.55 9.10 5.52
CA THR A 58 0.56 8.14 5.46
C THR A 58 0.39 7.06 6.54
N LYS A 59 0.09 7.47 7.77
CA LYS A 59 -0.16 6.55 8.88
C LYS A 59 -1.33 5.61 8.60
N LEU A 60 -2.47 6.15 8.13
CA LEU A 60 -3.65 5.35 7.78
C LEU A 60 -3.37 4.37 6.64
N ILE A 61 -2.58 4.76 5.63
CA ILE A 61 -2.15 3.89 4.54
C ILE A 61 -1.35 2.69 5.07
N PHE A 62 -0.39 2.92 5.98
CA PHE A 62 0.37 1.84 6.61
C PHE A 62 -0.52 0.94 7.48
N GLU A 63 -1.40 1.52 8.30
CA GLU A 63 -2.33 0.76 9.14
C GLU A 63 -3.23 -0.13 8.28
N LEU A 64 -3.86 0.42 7.25
CA LEU A 64 -4.75 -0.31 6.35
C LEU A 64 -4.00 -1.40 5.59
N CYS A 65 -2.80 -1.13 5.08
CA CYS A 65 -1.97 -2.13 4.42
C CYS A 65 -1.65 -3.31 5.34
N THR A 66 -1.27 -3.04 6.59
CA THR A 66 -0.92 -4.11 7.55
C THR A 66 -2.12 -4.89 8.06
N GLN A 67 -3.29 -4.26 8.17
CA GLN A 67 -4.54 -4.93 8.55
C GLN A 67 -5.03 -5.85 7.42
N THR A 68 -5.02 -5.35 6.18
CA THR A 68 -5.51 -6.10 5.02
C THR A 68 -4.67 -7.35 4.75
N VAL A 69 -3.34 -7.26 4.86
CA VAL A 69 -2.43 -8.41 4.65
C VAL A 69 -2.57 -9.51 5.71
N LYS A 70 -3.06 -9.18 6.91
CA LYS A 70 -3.22 -10.14 8.02
C LYS A 70 -4.58 -10.85 8.03
N SER A 71 -5.50 -10.44 7.15
CA SER A 71 -6.88 -10.92 7.08
C SER A 71 -6.98 -12.17 6.21
#